data_AF-A0A0A0KK68-F1
#
_entry.id   AF-A0A0A0KK68-F1
#
_cell.length_a   1.000
_cell.length_b   1.000
_cell.length_c   1.000
_cell.angle_alpha   90.00
_cell.angle_beta   90.00
_cell.angle_gamma   90.00
#
_symmetry.space_group_name_H-M   'P 1'
#
loop_
_entity.id
_entity.type
_entity.pdbx_description
1 polymer ?
#
loop_
_entity_poly.entity_id
_entity_poly.type
_entity_poly.pdbx_seq_one_letter_code
_entity_poly.pdbx_strand_id
1 'polypeptide(L)'
;MTQKFDALKAPLRHLSFIPPGGGGILAHSLARVASWIKVKEADQSGTGIESIINRVESCLAEGNLAEAAHSLEEGVKGTKAEEVVHDWVRQARNRAITEQALTLLQLYASSISLT
;
A
#
# COMPACT_ATOMS: atom_id res chain seq x y z
N MET A 1 0.59 0.07 -13.88
CA MET A 1 0.45 0.27 -12.42
C MET A 1 1.04 -0.90 -11.66
N THR A 2 0.65 -2.13 -12.00
CA THR A 2 1.15 -3.39 -11.42
C THR A 2 2.68 -3.52 -11.45
N GLN A 3 3.32 -3.42 -12.61
CA GLN A 3 4.79 -3.53 -12.70
C GLN A 3 5.55 -2.51 -11.82
N LYS A 4 5.03 -1.28 -11.70
CA LYS A 4 5.63 -0.26 -10.83
C LYS A 4 5.41 -0.57 -9.35
N PHE A 5 4.26 -1.15 -9.02
CA PHE A 5 3.98 -1.63 -7.67
C PHE A 5 4.86 -2.84 -7.31
N ASP A 6 5.08 -3.76 -8.24
CA ASP A 6 5.95 -4.93 -8.05
C ASP A 6 7.37 -4.53 -7.66
N ALA A 7 7.89 -3.45 -8.26
CA ALA A 7 9.18 -2.89 -7.91
C ALA A 7 9.25 -2.35 -6.46
N LEU A 8 8.11 -1.97 -5.86
CA LEU A 8 8.02 -1.49 -4.48
C LEU A 8 7.94 -2.62 -3.46
N LYS A 9 7.51 -3.82 -3.84
CA LYS A 9 7.34 -4.95 -2.90
C LYS A 9 8.62 -5.32 -2.17
N ALA A 10 9.76 -5.35 -2.86
CA ALA A 10 11.05 -5.66 -2.24
C ALA A 10 11.48 -4.59 -1.20
N PRO A 11 11.47 -3.28 -1.54
CA PRO A 11 11.65 -2.21 -0.56
C PRO A 11 10.69 -2.26 0.64
N LEU A 12 9.40 -2.47 0.39
CA LEU A 12 8.38 -2.55 1.44
C LEU A 12 8.64 -3.69 2.43
N ARG A 13 8.97 -4.88 1.91
CA ARG A 13 9.32 -6.04 2.73
C ARG A 13 10.60 -5.81 3.53
N HIS A 14 11.61 -5.19 2.93
CA HIS A 14 12.86 -4.87 3.64
C HIS A 14 12.63 -3.88 4.80
N LEU A 15 11.82 -2.85 4.59
CA LEU A 15 11.52 -1.84 5.60
C LEU A 15 10.63 -2.37 6.73
N SER A 16 9.85 -3.43 6.50
CA SER A 16 9.07 -4.11 7.54
C SER A 16 9.93 -4.83 8.59
N PHE A 17 11.21 -5.09 8.31
CA PHE A 17 12.14 -5.67 9.28
C PHE A 17 12.78 -4.63 10.21
N ILE A 18 12.54 -3.35 9.97
CA ILE A 18 13.07 -2.26 10.79
C ILE A 18 11.97 -1.85 11.78
N PRO A 19 12.13 -2.12 13.09
CA PRO A 19 11.13 -1.72 14.07
C PRO A 19 10.92 -0.19 14.04
N PRO A 20 9.67 0.28 14.23
CA PRO A 20 9.40 1.71 14.26
C PRO A 20 10.10 2.31 15.49
N GLY A 21 11.06 3.21 15.25
CA GLY A 21 11.89 3.81 16.30
C GLY A 21 13.35 3.39 16.19
N GLY A 22 14.11 4.10 15.35
CA GLY A 22 15.56 3.97 15.32
C GLY A 22 16.21 4.65 16.54
N GLY A 23 17.04 3.89 17.26
CA GLY A 23 18.09 4.43 18.14
C GLY A 23 17.77 4.41 19.65
N GLY A 24 18.27 3.40 20.35
CA GLY A 24 18.27 3.37 21.81
C GLY A 24 18.98 2.14 22.36
N ILE A 25 20.07 2.39 23.08
CA ILE A 25 20.94 1.42 23.77
C ILE A 25 20.10 0.42 24.55
N LEU A 26 20.43 -0.87 24.45
CA LEU A 26 20.49 -1.86 25.54
C LEU A 26 20.43 -3.27 24.94
N ALA A 27 21.57 -3.96 25.04
CA ALA A 27 21.76 -5.39 24.76
C ALA A 27 21.01 -6.30 25.77
N HIS A 28 19.79 -5.94 26.16
CA HIS A 28 19.02 -6.66 27.16
C HIS A 28 17.51 -6.67 26.89
N SER A 29 17.12 -6.82 25.62
CA SER A 29 15.72 -7.01 25.24
C SER A 29 15.48 -8.10 24.19
N LEU A 30 16.48 -8.94 23.88
CA LEU A 30 16.28 -10.09 22.96
C LEU A 30 15.26 -11.10 23.51
N ALA A 31 15.17 -11.28 24.84
CA ALA A 31 14.19 -12.17 25.45
C ALA A 31 12.74 -11.67 25.33
N ARG A 32 12.51 -10.35 25.27
CA ARG A 32 11.18 -9.77 25.04
C ARG A 32 10.83 -9.70 23.54
N VAL A 33 11.84 -9.61 22.67
CA VAL A 33 11.66 -9.70 21.20
C VAL A 33 11.22 -11.10 20.76
N ALA A 34 11.76 -12.17 21.36
CA ALA A 34 11.27 -13.53 21.10
C ALA A 34 9.81 -13.74 21.55
N SER A 35 9.40 -13.09 22.65
CA SER A 35 7.99 -13.10 23.10
C SER A 35 7.07 -12.34 22.14
N TRP A 36 7.55 -11.27 21.51
CA TRP A 36 6.77 -10.53 20.53
C TRP A 36 6.66 -11.23 19.17
N ILE A 37 7.70 -11.95 18.73
CA ILE A 37 7.61 -12.81 17.53
C ILE A 37 6.63 -13.96 17.79
N LYS A 38 6.64 -14.57 18.99
CA LYS A 38 5.74 -15.68 19.33
C LYS A 38 4.29 -15.25 19.62
N VAL A 39 4.06 -13.99 20.00
CA VAL A 39 2.70 -13.43 20.17
C VAL A 39 2.15 -12.89 18.84
N LYS A 40 3.00 -12.46 17.90
CA LYS A 40 2.55 -12.04 16.56
C LYS A 40 2.21 -13.20 15.60
N GLU A 41 2.56 -14.44 15.95
CA GLU A 41 2.02 -15.63 15.30
C GLU A 41 0.59 -15.95 15.78
N ALA A 42 0.25 -15.56 17.01
CA ALA A 42 -1.10 -15.75 17.58
C ALA A 42 -2.07 -14.63 17.18
N ASP A 43 -1.57 -13.46 16.80
CA ASP A 43 -2.39 -12.32 16.37
C ASP A 43 -2.35 -12.17 14.84
N GLN A 44 -3.17 -12.99 14.19
CA GLN A 44 -3.64 -12.85 12.80
C GLN A 44 -4.47 -11.56 12.60
N SER A 45 -3.95 -10.44 13.08
CA SER A 45 -4.44 -9.11 12.72
C SER A 45 -3.80 -8.77 11.38
N GLY A 46 -4.60 -8.69 10.31
CA GLY A 46 -4.20 -8.41 8.93
C GLY A 46 -3.60 -7.01 8.68
N THR A 47 -2.74 -6.54 9.57
CA THR A 47 -2.06 -5.23 9.59
C THR A 47 -0.59 -5.31 9.21
N GLY A 48 -0.07 -6.52 8.92
CA GLY A 48 1.31 -6.69 8.44
C GLY A 48 1.51 -6.23 6.99
N ILE A 49 2.76 -5.94 6.60
CA ILE A 49 3.10 -5.45 5.26
C ILE A 49 2.60 -6.36 4.14
N GLU A 50 2.59 -7.67 4.36
CA GLU A 50 2.12 -8.64 3.35
C GLU A 50 0.60 -8.56 3.15
N SER A 51 -0.15 -8.26 4.21
CA SER A 51 -1.60 -8.02 4.11
C SER A 51 -1.90 -6.75 3.32
N ILE A 52 -1.10 -5.70 3.53
CA ILE A 52 -1.19 -4.45 2.77
C ILE A 52 -0.86 -4.71 1.29
N ILE A 53 0.21 -5.45 1.00
CA ILE A 53 0.59 -5.82 -0.37
C ILE A 53 -0.54 -6.59 -1.05
N ASN A 54 -1.07 -7.63 -0.41
CA ASN A 54 -2.16 -8.43 -0.97
C ASN A 54 -3.42 -7.59 -1.23
N ARG A 55 -3.80 -6.69 -0.31
CA ARG A 55 -4.94 -5.80 -0.51
C ARG A 55 -4.75 -4.88 -1.72
N VAL A 56 -3.55 -4.32 -1.87
CA VAL A 56 -3.22 -3.47 -3.02
C VAL A 56 -3.26 -4.28 -4.32
N GLU A 57 -2.75 -5.51 -4.35
CA GLU A 57 -2.83 -6.38 -5.53
C GLU A 57 -4.26 -6.72 -5.93
N SER A 58 -5.13 -7.03 -4.95
CA SER A 58 -6.55 -7.26 -5.22
C SER A 58 -7.22 -6.02 -5.83
N CYS A 59 -7.00 -4.83 -5.25
CA CYS A 59 -7.54 -3.59 -5.80
C CYS A 59 -7.01 -3.28 -7.20
N LEU A 60 -5.73 -3.60 -7.49
CA LEU A 60 -5.16 -3.45 -8.82
C LEU A 60 -5.78 -4.44 -9.83
N ALA A 61 -6.09 -5.68 -9.41
CA ALA A 61 -6.76 -6.67 -10.24
C ALA A 61 -8.21 -6.27 -10.56
N GLU A 62 -8.89 -5.59 -9.62
CA GLU A 62 -10.22 -5.02 -9.80
C GLU A 62 -10.22 -3.70 -10.61
N GLY A 63 -9.04 -3.15 -10.92
CA GLY A 63 -8.91 -1.84 -11.57
C GLY A 63 -9.20 -0.65 -10.64
N ASN A 64 -9.39 -0.88 -9.35
CA ASN A 64 -9.67 0.15 -8.36
C ASN A 64 -8.37 0.82 -7.87
N LEU A 65 -7.83 1.71 -8.70
CA LEU A 65 -6.59 2.43 -8.42
C LEU A 65 -6.69 3.38 -7.21
N ALA A 66 -7.88 3.90 -6.93
CA ALA A 66 -8.11 4.80 -5.79
C ALA A 66 -7.99 4.07 -4.46
N GLU A 67 -8.65 2.91 -4.34
CA GLU A 67 -8.60 2.07 -3.13
C GLU A 67 -7.21 1.45 -2.95
N ALA A 68 -6.55 1.07 -4.05
CA ALA A 68 -5.17 0.59 -4.03
C ALA A 68 -4.21 1.64 -3.45
N ALA A 69 -4.35 2.90 -3.87
CA ALA A 69 -3.53 4.01 -3.38
C ALA A 69 -3.79 4.29 -1.89
N HIS A 70 -5.07 4.33 -1.49
CA HIS A 70 -5.48 4.59 -0.11
C HIS A 70 -5.00 3.49 0.85
N SER A 71 -5.18 2.23 0.47
CA SER A 71 -4.78 1.07 1.27
C SER A 71 -3.27 1.03 1.50
N LEU A 72 -2.48 1.39 0.49
CA LEU A 72 -1.02 1.45 0.61
C LEU A 72 -0.57 2.59 1.50
N GLU A 73 -1.10 3.80 1.28
CA GLU A 73 -0.76 5.02 2.02
C GLU A 73 -1.05 4.88 3.52
N GLU A 74 -2.27 4.45 3.89
CA GLU A 74 -2.61 4.23 5.28
C GLU A 74 -1.84 3.05 5.90
N GLY A 75 -1.50 2.04 5.09
CA GLY A 75 -0.72 0.88 5.55
C GLY A 75 0.73 1.20 5.92
N VAL A 76 1.31 2.26 5.35
CA VAL A 76 2.72 2.63 5.62
C VAL A 76 2.87 3.94 6.38
N LYS A 77 1.76 4.58 6.75
CA LYS A 77 1.74 5.88 7.43
C LYS A 77 2.57 5.89 8.71
N GLY A 78 3.41 6.89 8.87
CA GLY A 78 4.30 7.01 10.03
C GLY A 78 5.49 6.05 10.01
N THR A 79 5.73 5.36 8.89
CA THR A 79 6.91 4.50 8.69
C THR A 79 7.82 5.10 7.62
N LYS A 80 9.07 4.63 7.56
CA LYS A 80 10.00 5.01 6.48
C LYS A 80 9.53 4.57 5.08
N ALA A 81 8.58 3.64 4.99
CA ALA A 81 8.02 3.20 3.72
C ALA A 81 7.07 4.23 3.10
N GLU A 82 6.59 5.22 3.87
CA GLU A 82 5.74 6.32 3.37
C GLU A 82 6.43 7.10 2.24
N GLU A 83 7.70 7.46 2.41
CA GLU A 83 8.48 8.17 1.38
C GLU A 83 8.67 7.31 0.12
N VAL A 84 8.85 6.01 0.29
CA VAL A 84 9.11 5.07 -0.81
C VAL A 84 7.88 4.87 -1.69
N VAL A 85 6.68 4.87 -1.10
CA VAL A 85 5.43 4.66 -1.85
C VAL A 85 4.81 5.94 -2.38
N HIS A 86 5.18 7.11 -1.85
CA HIS A 86 4.54 8.39 -2.12
C HIS A 86 4.33 8.66 -3.61
N ASP A 87 5.37 8.49 -4.43
CA ASP A 87 5.29 8.76 -5.87
C ASP A 87 4.35 7.82 -6.60
N TRP A 88 4.31 6.56 -6.17
CA TRP A 88 3.40 5.57 -6.73
C TRP A 88 1.96 5.86 -6.32
N VAL A 89 1.70 6.19 -5.05
CA VAL A 89 0.39 6.58 -4.54
C VAL A 89 -0.14 7.80 -5.31
N ARG A 90 0.70 8.83 -5.49
CA ARG A 90 0.36 10.02 -6.29
C ARG A 90 0.00 9.65 -7.73
N GLN A 91 0.79 8.80 -8.37
CA GLN A 91 0.51 8.35 -9.74
C GLN A 91 -0.79 7.53 -9.84
N ALA A 92 -1.04 6.65 -8.88
CA ALA A 92 -2.26 5.84 -8.82
C ALA A 92 -3.51 6.72 -8.73
N ARG A 93 -3.50 7.72 -7.82
CA ARG A 93 -4.61 8.69 -7.68
C ARG A 93 -4.83 9.51 -8.94
N ASN A 94 -3.76 10.05 -9.55
CA ASN A 94 -3.88 10.82 -10.79
C ASN A 94 -4.50 10.00 -11.92
N ARG A 95 -4.10 8.73 -12.03
CA ARG A 95 -4.66 7.82 -13.03
C ARG A 95 -6.12 7.48 -12.74
N ALA A 96 -6.49 7.23 -11.50
CA ALA A 96 -7.89 7.01 -11.11
C ALA A 96 -8.78 8.19 -11.51
N ILE A 97 -8.35 9.42 -11.25
CA ILE A 97 -9.06 10.64 -11.65
C ILE A 97 -9.18 10.73 -13.19
N THR A 98 -8.10 10.41 -13.91
CA THR A 98 -8.10 10.43 -15.38
C THR A 98 -9.08 9.40 -15.96
N GLU A 99 -9.13 8.19 -15.40
CA GLU A 99 -10.04 7.12 -15.82
C GLU A 99 -11.51 7.47 -15.54
N GLN A 100 -11.78 8.12 -14.41
CA GLN A 100 -13.12 8.65 -14.10
C GLN A 100 -13.53 9.76 -15.08
N ALA A 101 -12.64 10.72 -15.35
CA ALA A 101 -12.92 11.80 -16.29
C ALA A 101 -13.17 11.28 -17.72
N LEU A 102 -12.39 10.30 -18.17
CA LEU A 102 -12.58 9.64 -19.47
C LEU A 102 -13.96 8.98 -19.56
N THR A 103 -14.35 8.25 -18.51
CA THR A 103 -15.67 7.59 -18.45
C THR A 103 -16.80 8.61 -18.62
N LEU A 104 -16.72 9.74 -17.90
CA LEU A 104 -17.72 10.81 -18.00
C LEU A 104 -17.80 11.40 -19.43
N LEU A 105 -16.65 11.65 -20.05
CA LEU A 105 -16.60 12.18 -21.43
C LEU A 105 -17.18 11.18 -22.45
N GLN A 106 -16.90 9.88 -22.29
CA GLN A 106 -17.45 8.83 -23.15
C GLN A 106 -18.96 8.71 -23.00
N LEU A 107 -19.47 8.76 -21.76
CA LEU A 107 -20.91 8.74 -21.50
C LEU A 107 -21.61 9.94 -22.15
N TYR A 108 -21.01 11.13 -22.04
CA TYR A 108 -21.53 12.34 -22.67
C TYR A 108 -21.52 12.27 -24.21
N ALA A 109 -20.43 11.79 -24.81
CA ALA A 109 -20.36 11.59 -26.26
C ALA A 109 -21.40 10.57 -26.75
N SER A 110 -21.62 9.51 -25.97
CA SER A 110 -22.61 8.47 -26.26
C SER A 110 -24.04 9.00 -26.14
N SER A 111 -24.32 9.84 -25.12
CA SER A 111 -25.65 10.42 -24.94
C SER A 111 -26.04 11.37 -26.06
N ILE A 112 -25.08 12.16 -26.59
CA ILE A 112 -25.34 13.06 -27.72
C ILE A 112 -25.49 12.29 -29.03
N SER A 113 -24.71 11.23 -29.22
CA SER A 113 -24.74 10.45 -30.48
C SER A 113 -26.04 9.64 -30.65
N LEU A 114 -26.81 9.42 -29.58
CA LEU A 114 -28.08 8.69 -29.61
C LEU A 114 -29.28 9.61 -29.92
N THR A 115 -29.11 10.93 -29.85
CA THR A 115 -30.09 11.97 -30.24
C THR A 115 -29.89 12.41 -31.68
#